data_AF-A0A7V9J4Z1-F1
#
_entry.id   AF-A0A7V9J4Z1-F1
#
_cell.length_a   1.000
_cell.length_b   1.000
_cell.length_c   1.000
_cell.angle_alpha   90.00
_cell.angle_beta   90.00
_cell.angle_gamma   90.00
#
_symmetry.space_group_name_H-M   'P 1'
#
loop_
_entity.id
_entity.type
_entity.pdbx_description
1 polymer ?
#
loop_
_entity_poly.entity_id
_entity_poly.type
_entity_poly.pdbx_seq_one_letter_code
_entity_poly.pdbx_strand_id
1 'polypeptide(L)'
;MAVAVAVGAIAVAGRQVTRVEVRGRSMAPTLLPGDRMVAITCLRGRPGDIVAVRDPRLPSRLLVKRVAAVEADGSLRVSGDDPAASTDSCTFGAIPPDLVAGRVVWRYWPPERRGTMAAPTHAPGKAPRGFR
;
A
#
# COMPACT_ATOMS: atom_id res chain seq x y z
N MET A 1 -7.27 -8.46 -8.74
CA MET A 1 -7.97 -8.02 -7.50
C MET A 1 -7.11 -8.34 -6.27
N ALA A 2 -6.47 -7.35 -5.65
CA ALA A 2 -5.78 -7.59 -4.37
C ALA A 2 -6.69 -7.23 -3.20
N VAL A 3 -6.82 -8.16 -2.26
CA VAL A 3 -7.50 -7.96 -0.99
C VAL A 3 -6.42 -8.01 0.07
N ALA A 4 -6.44 -7.06 0.98
CA ALA A 4 -5.69 -7.14 2.21
C ALA A 4 -6.67 -7.09 3.38
N VAL A 5 -6.41 -7.90 4.40
CA VAL A 5 -7.24 -7.94 5.62
C VAL A 5 -6.44 -7.32 6.75
N ALA A 6 -7.01 -6.32 7.42
CA ALA A 6 -6.44 -5.83 8.66
C ALA A 6 -6.78 -6.77 9.81
N VAL A 7 -5.78 -7.21 10.56
CA VAL A 7 -5.92 -8.09 11.74
C VAL A 7 -5.47 -7.32 12.98
N GLY A 8 -6.32 -6.39 13.42
CA GLY A 8 -6.12 -5.59 14.63
C GLY A 8 -5.34 -4.28 14.40
N ALA A 9 -5.71 -3.27 15.19
CA ALA A 9 -5.04 -1.98 15.27
C ALA A 9 -4.73 -1.65 16.75
N ILE A 10 -3.52 -1.18 17.04
CA ILE A 10 -3.12 -0.72 18.38
C ILE A 10 -2.63 0.72 18.26
N ALA A 11 -3.18 1.63 19.05
CA ALA A 11 -2.71 3.02 19.10
C ALA A 11 -1.54 3.14 20.10
N VAL A 12 -0.37 3.59 19.64
CA VAL A 12 0.78 3.88 20.50
C VAL A 12 1.26 5.30 20.19
N ALA A 13 1.26 6.18 21.20
CA ALA A 13 1.73 7.56 21.07
C ALA A 13 1.14 8.33 19.86
N GLY A 14 -0.18 8.22 19.63
CA GLY A 14 -0.86 8.89 18.52
C GLY A 14 -0.67 8.25 17.13
N ARG A 15 0.05 7.13 17.03
CA ARG A 15 0.20 6.36 15.78
C ARG A 15 -0.55 5.04 15.90
N GLN A 16 -1.44 4.75 14.96
CA GLN A 16 -2.10 3.45 14.91
C GLN A 16 -1.21 2.45 14.17
N VAL A 17 -1.01 1.30 14.79
CA VAL A 17 -0.26 0.17 14.27
C VAL A 17 -1.28 -0.86 13.80
N THR A 18 -1.44 -1.02 12.50
CA THR A 18 -2.39 -1.94 11.88
C THR A 18 -1.64 -3.14 11.32
N ARG A 19 -2.04 -4.36 11.68
CA ARG A 19 -1.50 -5.57 11.04
C ARG A 19 -2.26 -5.85 9.77
N VAL A 20 -1.56 -6.20 8.68
CA VAL A 20 -2.15 -6.41 7.37
C VAL A 20 -1.68 -7.76 6.82
N GLU A 21 -2.62 -8.59 6.38
CA GLU A 21 -2.36 -9.83 5.63
C GLU A 21 -2.62 -9.59 4.14
N VAL A 22 -1.65 -9.94 3.30
CA VAL A 22 -1.79 -9.90 1.84
C VAL A 22 -2.51 -11.16 1.38
N ARG A 23 -3.64 -11.02 0.68
CA ARG A 23 -4.37 -12.17 0.10
C ARG A 23 -4.27 -12.25 -1.42
N GLY A 24 -4.01 -11.13 -2.09
CA GLY A 24 -3.91 -11.08 -3.55
C GLY A 24 -2.49 -10.89 -4.08
N ARG A 25 -2.34 -10.97 -5.41
CA ARG A 25 -1.04 -10.91 -6.11
C ARG A 25 -0.69 -9.55 -6.71
N SER A 26 -1.50 -8.49 -6.54
CA SER A 26 -1.24 -7.21 -7.23
C SER A 26 0.07 -6.50 -6.85
N MET A 27 0.72 -6.95 -5.79
CA MET A 27 2.00 -6.41 -5.32
C MET A 27 3.14 -7.41 -5.55
N ALA A 28 2.93 -8.50 -6.30
CA ALA A 28 3.97 -9.43 -6.67
C ALA A 28 4.99 -8.74 -7.62
N PRO A 29 6.29 -9.09 -7.56
CA PRO A 29 6.91 -10.07 -6.66
C PRO A 29 7.22 -9.53 -5.26
N THR A 30 7.09 -8.21 -5.02
CA THR A 30 7.44 -7.55 -3.77
C THR A 30 6.71 -8.14 -2.57
N LEU A 31 5.39 -8.30 -2.70
CA LEU A 31 4.50 -8.90 -1.71
C LEU A 31 3.72 -10.06 -2.32
N LEU A 32 3.69 -11.17 -1.59
CA LEU A 32 3.00 -12.37 -2.02
C LEU A 32 1.83 -12.68 -1.07
N PRO A 33 0.81 -13.42 -1.53
CA PRO A 33 -0.23 -13.93 -0.65
C PRO A 33 0.36 -14.67 0.55
N GLY A 34 -0.16 -14.38 1.75
CA GLY A 34 0.35 -14.91 3.02
C GLY A 34 1.36 -14.01 3.74
N ASP A 35 1.91 -12.98 3.08
CA ASP A 35 2.73 -11.98 3.75
C ASP A 35 1.91 -11.25 4.81
N ARG A 36 2.45 -11.17 6.03
CA ARG A 36 1.87 -10.38 7.13
C ARG A 36 2.81 -9.28 7.54
N MET A 37 2.23 -8.09 7.64
CA MET A 37 2.99 -6.86 7.77
C MET A 37 2.37 -5.93 8.80
N VAL A 38 3.17 -4.97 9.24
CA VAL A 38 2.74 -3.87 10.10
C VAL A 38 2.71 -2.59 9.26
N ALA A 39 1.56 -1.94 9.27
CA ALA A 39 1.37 -0.59 8.79
C ALA A 39 1.25 0.38 9.97
N ILE A 40 1.87 1.54 9.87
CA ILE A 40 1.80 2.60 10.88
C ILE A 40 1.13 3.81 10.26
N THR A 41 0.22 4.46 10.98
CA THR A 41 -0.38 5.73 10.55
C THR A 41 0.71 6.69 10.09
N CYS A 42 0.54 7.18 8.87
CA CYS A 42 1.44 8.13 8.24
C CYS A 42 0.63 9.30 7.71
N LEU A 43 1.06 10.51 8.04
CA LEU A 43 0.40 11.74 7.57
C LEU A 43 0.81 12.11 6.14
N ARG A 44 1.94 11.59 5.64
CA ARG A 44 2.49 11.92 4.31
C ARG A 44 3.21 10.72 3.71
N GLY A 45 2.63 10.13 2.67
CA GLY A 45 3.31 9.12 1.85
C GLY A 45 4.39 9.76 0.98
N ARG A 46 5.40 8.99 0.58
CA ARG A 46 6.39 9.36 -0.44
C ARG A 46 6.30 8.41 -1.63
N PRO A 47 6.65 8.85 -2.85
CA PRO A 47 6.80 7.94 -3.97
C PRO A 47 7.69 6.75 -3.60
N GLY A 48 7.24 5.54 -3.95
CA GLY A 48 7.88 4.28 -3.61
C GLY A 48 7.43 3.65 -2.29
N ASP A 49 6.78 4.39 -1.39
CA ASP A 49 6.23 3.80 -0.16
C ASP A 49 5.16 2.76 -0.48
N ILE A 50 5.06 1.72 0.34
CA ILE A 50 3.92 0.79 0.31
C ILE A 50 2.92 1.25 1.36
N VAL A 51 1.68 1.45 0.95
CA VAL A 51 0.60 1.96 1.80
C VAL A 51 -0.57 0.99 1.82
N ALA A 52 -1.20 0.88 2.99
CA ALA A 52 -2.52 0.29 3.13
C ALA A 52 -3.54 1.42 3.03
N VAL A 53 -4.46 1.31 2.09
CA VAL A 53 -5.52 2.30 1.84
C VAL A 53 -6.88 1.61 1.90
N ARG A 54 -7.91 2.35 2.33
CA ARG A 54 -9.30 1.91 2.24
C ARG A 54 -9.72 1.97 0.77
N ASP A 55 -10.42 0.94 0.32
CA ASP A 55 -10.98 0.90 -1.03
C ASP A 55 -12.13 1.94 -1.12
N PRO A 56 -12.03 2.96 -1.99
CA PRO A 56 -13.08 3.98 -2.12
C PRO A 56 -14.43 3.40 -2.54
N ARG A 57 -14.43 2.23 -3.19
CA ARG A 57 -15.66 1.54 -3.64
C ARG A 57 -16.29 0.71 -2.52
N LEU A 58 -15.46 0.22 -1.61
CA LEU A 58 -15.84 -0.67 -0.51
C LEU A 58 -15.01 -0.33 0.74
N PRO A 59 -15.39 0.68 1.54
CA PRO A 59 -14.57 1.20 2.65
C PRO A 59 -14.19 0.19 3.74
N SER A 60 -14.90 -0.95 3.81
CA SER A 60 -14.60 -2.09 4.68
C SER A 60 -13.39 -2.92 4.22
N ARG A 61 -12.92 -2.71 2.99
CA ARG A 61 -11.80 -3.43 2.39
C ARG A 61 -10.53 -2.57 2.38
N LEU A 62 -9.41 -3.18 2.72
CA LEU A 62 -8.09 -2.58 2.55
C LEU A 62 -7.40 -3.09 1.28
N LEU A 63 -6.71 -2.17 0.62
CA LEU A 63 -5.84 -2.42 -0.52
C LEU A 63 -4.41 -2.07 -0.11
N VAL A 64 -3.46 -2.95 -0.43
CA VAL A 64 -2.04 -2.65 -0.30
C VAL A 64 -1.51 -2.29 -1.67
N LYS A 65 -0.93 -1.10 -1.80
CA LYS A 65 -0.42 -0.55 -3.05
C LYS A 65 0.88 0.21 -2.83
N ARG A 66 1.61 0.46 -3.90
CA ARG A 66 2.77 1.34 -3.91
C ARG A 66 2.38 2.75 -4.31
N VAL A 67 2.86 3.75 -3.59
CA VAL A 67 2.71 5.16 -3.98
C VAL A 67 3.55 5.41 -5.23
N ALA A 68 2.89 5.74 -6.33
CA ALA A 68 3.53 6.12 -7.58
C ALA A 68 3.87 7.63 -7.58
N ALA A 69 2.96 8.46 -7.08
CA ALA A 69 3.14 9.90 -6.95
C ALA A 69 2.33 10.47 -5.78
N VAL A 70 2.71 11.67 -5.35
CA VAL A 70 1.98 12.47 -4.36
C VAL A 70 1.53 13.73 -5.07
N GLU A 71 0.23 13.98 -5.08
CA GLU A 71 -0.39 15.14 -5.69
C GLU A 71 -0.19 16.38 -4.81
N ALA A 72 -0.41 17.59 -5.36
CA ALA A 72 -0.18 18.85 -4.63
C ALA A 72 -1.07 19.02 -3.40
N ASP A 73 -2.26 18.41 -3.41
CA ASP A 73 -3.22 18.40 -2.30
C ASP A 73 -2.90 17.32 -1.24
N GLY A 74 -1.83 16.54 -1.44
CA GLY A 74 -1.42 15.44 -0.58
C GLY A 74 -2.07 14.10 -0.91
N SER A 75 -2.98 14.04 -1.89
CA SER A 75 -3.58 12.80 -2.37
C SER A 75 -2.50 11.88 -2.97
N LEU A 76 -2.68 10.57 -2.78
CA LEU A 76 -1.71 9.56 -3.21
C LEU A 76 -2.19 8.85 -4.47
N ARG A 77 -1.41 8.94 -5.54
CA ARG A 77 -1.59 8.08 -6.71
C ARG A 77 -0.87 6.77 -6.45
N VAL A 78 -1.61 5.66 -6.47
CA VAL A 78 -1.09 4.33 -6.09
C VAL A 78 -1.17 3.32 -7.25
N SER A 79 -0.17 2.46 -7.36
CA SER A 79 -0.13 1.37 -8.34
C SER A 79 0.26 0.05 -7.69
N GLY A 80 -0.11 -1.05 -8.35
CA GLY A 80 0.36 -2.38 -7.96
C GLY A 80 1.65 -2.72 -8.69
N ASP A 81 2.52 -3.51 -8.05
CA ASP A 81 3.78 -3.96 -8.66
C ASP A 81 3.58 -5.05 -9.73
N ASP A 82 2.42 -5.72 -9.74
CA ASP A 82 2.02 -6.68 -10.78
C ASP A 82 0.96 -6.05 -11.71
N PRO A 83 1.34 -5.63 -12.93
CA PRO A 83 0.43 -5.03 -13.90
C PRO A 83 -0.69 -5.98 -14.36
N ALA A 84 -0.47 -7.29 -14.33
CA ALA A 84 -1.43 -8.29 -14.79
C ALA A 84 -2.53 -8.60 -13.75
N ALA A 85 -2.26 -8.35 -12.47
CA ALA A 85 -3.18 -8.65 -11.37
C ALA A 85 -3.76 -7.40 -10.66
N SER A 86 -3.28 -6.20 -11.00
CA SER A 86 -3.61 -4.96 -10.31
C SER A 86 -4.86 -4.26 -10.87
N THR A 87 -5.75 -3.91 -9.95
CA THR A 87 -6.67 -2.77 -10.12
C THR A 87 -5.98 -1.59 -9.44
N ASP A 88 -5.52 -0.62 -10.22
CA ASP A 88 -4.73 0.53 -9.77
C ASP A 88 -5.48 1.86 -9.96
N SER A 89 -4.84 2.97 -9.58
CA SER A 89 -5.45 4.31 -9.59
C SER A 89 -5.97 4.75 -10.94
N CYS A 90 -5.58 4.07 -12.03
CA CYS A 90 -6.18 4.24 -13.35
C CYS A 90 -7.69 3.96 -13.36
N THR A 91 -8.21 3.24 -12.36
CA THR A 91 -9.64 2.88 -12.27
C THR A 91 -10.41 3.70 -11.22
N PHE A 92 -9.76 4.39 -10.28
CA PHE A 92 -10.44 5.07 -9.17
C PHE A 92 -9.90 6.46 -8.80
N GLY A 93 -8.88 6.96 -9.52
CA GLY A 93 -8.28 8.26 -9.23
C GLY A 93 -7.27 8.22 -8.07
N ALA A 94 -6.81 9.40 -7.65
CA ALA A 94 -5.91 9.53 -6.51
C ALA A 94 -6.67 9.23 -5.19
N ILE A 95 -5.96 8.64 -4.24
CA ILE A 95 -6.50 8.30 -2.92
C ILE A 95 -6.30 9.49 -1.98
N PRO A 96 -7.37 10.10 -1.45
CA PRO A 96 -7.23 11.19 -0.51
C PRO A 96 -6.58 10.71 0.81
N PRO A 97 -5.88 11.60 1.55
CA PRO A 97 -5.08 11.23 2.72
C PRO A 97 -5.86 10.53 3.84
N ASP A 98 -7.15 10.81 3.98
CA ASP A 98 -8.07 10.24 4.97
C ASP A 98 -8.35 8.75 4.74
N LEU A 99 -8.26 8.29 3.49
CA LEU A 99 -8.37 6.86 3.15
C LEU A 99 -7.06 6.10 3.36
N VAL A 100 -5.97 6.76 3.72
CA VAL A 100 -4.68 6.12 4.00
C VAL A 100 -4.68 5.56 5.42
N ALA A 101 -4.86 4.24 5.56
CA ALA A 101 -4.82 3.57 6.86
C ALA A 101 -3.41 3.56 7.47
N GLY A 102 -2.37 3.55 6.63
CA GLY A 102 -0.99 3.68 7.09
C GLY A 102 0.04 3.23 6.08
N ARG A 103 1.30 3.55 6.37
CA ARG A 103 2.46 3.07 5.61
C ARG A 103 2.92 1.73 6.15
N VAL A 104 3.09 0.77 5.26
CA VAL A 104 3.67 -0.54 5.57
C VAL A 104 5.17 -0.37 5.83
N VAL A 105 5.64 -0.73 7.03
CA VAL A 105 7.02 -0.50 7.46
C VAL A 105 7.81 -1.78 7.67
N TRP A 106 7.15 -2.89 8.00
CA TRP A 106 7.84 -4.14 8.35
C TRP A 106 7.00 -5.35 7.97
N ARG A 107 7.63 -6.35 7.35
CA ARG A 107 7.09 -7.69 7.15
C ARG A 107 7.63 -8.60 8.24
N TYR A 108 6.73 -9.18 9.03
CA TYR A 108 7.09 -10.05 10.15
C TYR A 108 6.83 -11.53 9.87
N TRP A 109 6.01 -11.84 8.87
CA TRP A 109 5.73 -13.20 8.42
C TRP A 109 5.61 -13.23 6.88
N PRO A 110 6.05 -14.30 6.20
CA PRO A 110 6.72 -15.48 6.76
C PRO A 110 8.17 -15.19 7.18
N PRO A 111 8.74 -15.94 8.14
CA PRO A 111 10.01 -15.59 8.79
C PRO A 111 11.20 -15.54 7.83
N GLU A 112 11.20 -16.34 6.76
CA GLU A 112 12.21 -16.37 5.70
C GLU A 112 12.19 -15.10 4.82
N ARG A 113 11.10 -14.33 4.84
CA ARG A 113 10.96 -13.07 4.11
C ARG A 113 10.94 -11.85 5.03
N ARG A 114 11.11 -12.02 6.35
CA ARG A 114 11.03 -10.91 7.31
C ARG A 114 11.99 -9.78 6.97
N GLY A 115 11.56 -8.53 7.15
CA GLY A 115 12.40 -7.38 6.81
C GLY A 115 11.65 -6.05 6.74
N THR A 116 12.41 -4.96 6.75
CA THR A 116 11.89 -3.60 6.62
C THR A 116 11.37 -3.37 5.20
N MET A 117 10.19 -2.78 5.10
CA MET A 117 9.60 -2.38 3.82
C MET A 117 10.10 -0.97 3.50
N ALA A 118 11.32 -0.89 2.96
CA ALA A 118 11.82 0.35 2.39
C ALA A 118 11.19 0.57 1.00
N ALA A 119 10.99 1.83 0.62
CA ALA A 119 10.78 2.17 -0.78
C ALA A 119 11.98 1.63 -1.58
N PRO A 120 11.79 0.86 -2.66
CA PRO A 120 12.90 0.40 -3.47
C PRO A 120 13.67 1.61 -3.99
N THR A 121 15.00 1.55 -3.89
CA THR A 121 15.94 2.57 -4.39
C THR A 121 15.92 2.67 -5.93
N HIS A 122 15.26 1.74 -6.63
CA HIS A 122 15.08 1.84 -8.06
C HIS A 122 14.05 2.94 -8.36
N ALA A 123 14.50 3.97 -9.10
CA ALA A 123 13.63 5.02 -9.62
C ALA A 123 12.37 4.37 -10.22
N PRO A 124 11.17 4.95 -9.98
CA PRO A 124 9.95 4.40 -10.54
C PRO A 124 10.16 4.25 -12.05
N GLY A 125 10.21 3.00 -12.52
CA GLY A 125 10.22 2.70 -13.94
C GLY A 125 9.06 3.47 -14.55
N LYS A 126 9.37 4.32 -15.53
CA LYS A 126 8.48 5.27 -16.23
C LYS A 126 7.02 5.13 -15.80
N ALA A 127 6.51 6.15 -15.11
CA ALA A 127 5.08 6.26 -14.80
C ALA A 127 4.26 5.80 -16.02
N PRO A 128 3.34 4.84 -15.89
CA PRO A 128 2.61 4.29 -17.03
C PRO A 128 2.10 5.43 -17.91
N ARG A 129 2.32 5.32 -19.23
CA ARG A 129 2.04 6.34 -20.26
C ARG A 129 0.56 6.78 -20.34
N GLY A 130 -0.31 6.26 -19.48
CA GLY A 130 -1.72 6.63 -19.37
C GLY A 130 -2.04 7.73 -18.35
N PHE A 131 -1.03 8.38 -17.77
CA PHE A 131 -1.23 9.55 -16.90
C PHE A 131 -1.31 10.83 -17.72
N ARG A 132 -2.50 11.11 -18.26
CA ARG A 132 -2.93 12.45 -18.66
C ARG A 132 -4.21 12.80 -17.91
#